data_AF-A0A7K3RML2-F1
#
_entry.id   AF-A0A7K3RML2-F1
#
_cell.length_a   1.000
_cell.length_b   1.000
_cell.length_c   1.000
_cell.angle_alpha   90.00
_cell.angle_beta   90.00
_cell.angle_gamma   90.00
#
_symmetry.space_group_name_H-M   'P 1'
#
loop_
_entity.id
_entity.type
_entity.pdbx_description
1 polymer ?
#
loop_
_entity_poly.entity_id
_entity_poly.type
_entity_poly.pdbx_seq_one_letter_code
_entity_poly.pdbx_strand_id
1 'polypeptide(L)' 'MPGRPGPDDELDCDEFPMASTFEGAARKDYEGSQYTDEFSVRYIDRVENQEAGRRLGAWYDNDRILNNDAFILVVGN' A
#
# COMPACT_ATOMS: atom_id res chain seq x y z
N MET A 1 -13.45 -6.75 4.49
CA MET A 1 -13.05 -6.89 3.07
C MET A 1 -14.30 -6.82 2.21
N PRO A 2 -14.40 -5.91 1.23
CA PRO A 2 -15.39 -6.07 0.15
C PRO A 2 -15.26 -7.48 -0.44
N GLY A 3 -16.37 -8.03 -0.97
CA GLY A 3 -16.37 -9.39 -1.51
C GLY A 3 -15.24 -9.57 -2.54
N ARG A 4 -14.54 -10.71 -2.49
CA ARG A 4 -13.44 -11.02 -3.39
C ARG A 4 -13.93 -10.94 -4.85
N PRO A 5 -13.23 -10.23 -5.75
CA PRO A 5 -13.53 -10.19 -7.17
C PRO A 5 -13.56 -11.59 -7.75
N GLY A 6 -14.35 -11.78 -8.80
CA GLY A 6 -14.33 -12.99 -9.58
C GLY A 6 -12.96 -13.25 -10.20
N PRO A 7 -12.65 -14.49 -10.59
CA PRO A 7 -11.37 -14.84 -11.20
C PRO A 7 -11.10 -14.14 -12.53
N ASP A 8 -12.15 -13.63 -13.20
CA ASP A 8 -12.07 -12.91 -14.47
C ASP A 8 -12.05 -11.39 -14.28
N ASP A 9 -12.19 -10.89 -13.06
CA ASP A 9 -12.08 -9.46 -12.77
C ASP A 9 -10.60 -9.09 -12.71
N GLU A 10 -10.14 -8.24 -13.64
CA GLU A 10 -8.77 -7.71 -13.66
C GLU A 10 -8.59 -6.61 -12.61
N LEU A 11 -8.84 -6.94 -11.34
CA LEU A 11 -8.72 -6.05 -10.21
C LEU A 11 -7.63 -6.55 -9.25
N ASP A 12 -6.81 -5.62 -8.77
CA ASP A 12 -5.88 -5.89 -7.69
C ASP A 12 -6.37 -5.23 -6.38
N CYS A 13 -5.94 -5.79 -5.25
CA CYS A 13 -6.10 -5.14 -3.94
C CYS A 13 -5.09 -3.99 -3.83
N ASP A 14 -5.58 -2.76 -3.76
CA ASP A 14 -4.76 -1.62 -3.34
C ASP A 14 -4.93 -1.38 -1.83
N GLU A 15 -3.82 -1.08 -1.16
CA GLU A 15 -3.72 -0.97 0.30
C GLU A 15 -3.15 0.39 0.71
N PHE A 16 -3.82 1.07 1.64
CA PHE A 16 -3.31 2.31 2.25
C PHE A 16 -3.51 2.28 3.77
N PRO A 17 -2.44 2.34 4.59
CA PRO A 17 -1.02 2.42 4.20
C PRO A 17 -0.51 1.19 3.43
N MET A 18 0.45 1.40 2.51
CA MET A 18 0.93 0.34 1.61
C MET A 18 1.71 -0.74 2.36
N ALA A 19 1.64 -2.01 1.93
CA ALA A 19 2.39 -3.13 2.50
C ALA A 19 3.94 -2.99 2.46
N SER A 20 4.47 -1.98 1.76
CA SER A 20 5.90 -1.64 1.79
C SER A 20 6.30 -0.69 2.92
N THR A 21 5.33 -0.18 3.68
CA THR A 21 5.54 0.78 4.79
C THR A 21 5.51 0.09 6.15
N PHE A 22 6.07 0.75 7.17
CA PHE A 22 6.01 0.25 8.54
C PHE A 22 4.57 0.17 9.04
N GLU A 23 3.78 1.20 8.77
CA GLU A 23 2.38 1.32 9.16
C GLU A 23 1.51 0.20 8.57
N GLY A 24 1.73 -0.15 7.29
CA GLY A 24 0.99 -1.20 6.60
C GLY A 24 1.45 -2.63 6.92
N ALA A 25 2.75 -2.85 7.16
CA ALA A 25 3.32 -4.20 7.27
C ALA A 25 3.63 -4.65 8.70
N ALA A 26 4.17 -3.76 9.53
CA ALA A 26 4.91 -4.14 10.73
C ALA A 26 4.41 -3.49 12.02
N ARG A 27 3.63 -2.40 11.96
CA ARG A 27 3.20 -1.63 13.14
C ARG A 27 2.61 -2.49 14.24
N LYS A 28 1.76 -3.47 13.89
CA LYS A 28 1.16 -4.39 14.87
C LYS A 28 2.18 -5.20 15.68
N ASP A 29 3.34 -5.50 15.11
CA ASP A 29 4.37 -6.33 15.72
C ASP A 29 5.21 -5.53 16.73
N TYR A 30 5.28 -4.21 16.58
CA TYR A 30 6.10 -3.31 17.41
C TYR A 30 5.28 -2.43 18.36
N GLU A 31 4.09 -1.98 17.95
CA GLU A 31 3.24 -1.06 18.72
C GLU A 31 1.97 -1.73 19.32
N GLY A 32 1.69 -2.99 18.95
CA GLY A 32 0.66 -3.82 19.56
C GLY A 32 -0.43 -4.29 18.59
N SER A 33 -1.10 -5.38 18.99
CA SER A 33 -2.06 -6.10 18.14
C SER A 33 -3.31 -5.29 17.79
N GLN A 34 -3.59 -4.19 18.47
CA GLN A 34 -4.68 -3.27 18.11
C GLN A 34 -4.53 -2.67 16.70
N TYR A 35 -3.32 -2.66 16.15
CA TYR A 35 -3.03 -2.20 14.79
C TYR A 35 -3.07 -3.33 13.74
N THR A 36 -3.57 -4.51 14.11
CA THR A 36 -3.78 -5.60 13.15
C THR A 36 -4.82 -5.17 12.11
N ASP A 37 -4.49 -5.34 10.84
CA ASP A 37 -5.33 -4.97 9.70
C ASP A 37 -5.76 -3.48 9.70
N GLU A 38 -4.94 -2.59 10.27
CA GLU A 38 -5.17 -1.14 10.28
C GLU A 38 -4.78 -0.48 8.94
N PHE A 39 -5.42 -0.93 7.87
CA PHE A 39 -5.27 -0.35 6.54
C PHE A 39 -6.60 -0.37 5.81
N SER A 40 -6.77 0.58 4.89
CA SER A 40 -7.89 0.60 3.96
C SER A 40 -7.54 -0.24 2.74
N VAL A 41 -8.55 -0.94 2.20
CA VAL A 41 -8.42 -1.77 1.00
C VAL A 41 -9.48 -1.37 0.00
N ARG A 42 -9.08 -1.22 -1.26
CA ARG A 42 -10.01 -1.06 -2.38
C ARG A 42 -9.57 -1.89 -3.57
N TYR A 43 -10.53 -2.55 -4.22
CA TYR A 43 -10.29 -3.15 -5.53
C TYR A 43 -10.26 -2.06 -6.59
N ILE A 44 -9.15 -1.99 -7.32
CA ILE A 44 -8.95 -1.05 -8.43
C ILE A 44 -8.43 -1.80 -9.65
N ASP A 45 -8.47 -1.15 -10.82
CA ASP A 45 -7.98 -1.73 -12.07
C ASP A 45 -6.54 -2.22 -11.92
N ARG A 46 -6.28 -3.46 -12.34
CA ARG A 46 -4.98 -4.12 -12.21
C ARG A 46 -3.86 -3.34 -12.88
N VAL A 47 -4.09 -2.81 -14.08
CA VAL A 47 -3.06 -2.09 -14.82
C VAL A 47 -2.71 -0.79 -14.11
N GLU A 48 -3.73 -0.07 -13.61
CA GLU A 48 -3.52 1.14 -12.81
C GLU A 48 -2.77 0.84 -11.51
N ASN A 49 -3.16 -0.20 -10.77
CA ASN A 49 -2.50 -0.57 -9.51
C ASN A 49 -1.03 -0.93 -9.71
N GLN A 50 -0.74 -1.76 -10.72
CA GLN A 50 0.62 -2.22 -10.98
C GLN A 50 1.54 -1.08 -11.45
N GLU A 51 1.04 -0.18 -12.30
CA GLU A 51 1.80 0.99 -12.72
C GLU A 51 2.03 1.96 -11.55
N ALA A 52 1.03 2.19 -10.69
CA ALA A 52 1.18 3.01 -9.49
C ALA A 52 2.23 2.44 -8.53
N GLY A 53 2.19 1.13 -8.27
CA GLY A 53 3.20 0.42 -7.47
C GLY A 53 4.61 0.53 -8.07
N ARG A 54 4.75 0.43 -9.39
CA ARG A 54 6.04 0.59 -10.08
C ARG A 54 6.60 2.01 -9.94
N ARG A 55 5.75 3.03 -10.04
CA ARG A 55 6.13 4.44 -9.81
C ARG A 55 6.54 4.70 -8.38
N LEU A 56 5.80 4.15 -7.42
CA LEU A 56 6.11 4.23 -6.00
C LEU A 56 7.50 3.63 -5.71
N GLY A 57 7.78 2.42 -6.23
CA GLY A 57 9.10 1.79 -6.10
C GLY A 57 10.22 2.61 -6.74
N ALA A 58 10.01 3.14 -7.95
CA ALA A 58 10.99 4.00 -8.60
C ALA A 58 11.24 5.30 -7.82
N TRP A 59 10.22 5.85 -7.15
CA TRP A 59 10.37 7.02 -6.29
C TRP A 59 11.20 6.69 -5.04
N TYR A 60 10.93 5.56 -4.38
CA TYR A 60 11.76 5.08 -3.26
C TYR A 60 13.24 4.97 -3.66
N ASP A 61 13.52 4.40 -4.84
CA ASP A 61 14.89 4.23 -5.34
C ASP A 61 15.56 5.57 -5.67
N ASN A 62 14.87 6.46 -6.39
CA ASN A 62 15.42 7.74 -6.84
C ASN A 62 15.74 8.69 -5.67
N ASP A 63 14.84 8.77 -4.70
CA ASP A 63 14.98 9.64 -3.53
C ASP A 63 15.72 8.95 -2.39
N ARG A 64 16.08 7.67 -2.57
CA ARG A 64 16.81 6.82 -1.60
C ARG A 64 16.08 6.71 -0.27
N ILE A 65 14.76 6.52 -0.32
CA ILE A 65 13.94 6.25 0.86
C ILE A 65 14.27 4.84 1.34
N LEU A 66 14.88 4.74 2.52
CA LEU A 66 15.29 3.48 3.12
C LEU A 66 14.24 2.97 4.11
N ASN A 67 14.45 1.75 4.61
CA ASN A 67 13.58 1.17 5.63
C ASN A 67 13.54 2.05 6.90
N ASN A 68 12.34 2.38 7.37
CA ASN A 68 12.03 3.32 8.46
C ASN A 68 12.29 4.80 8.17
N ASP A 69 12.61 5.19 6.93
CA ASP A 69 12.60 6.61 6.58
C ASP A 69 11.16 7.12 6.51
N ALA A 70 10.90 8.22 7.23
CA ALA A 70 9.60 8.86 7.23
C ALA A 70 9.39 9.67 5.94
N PHE A 71 8.22 9.54 5.34
CA PHE A 71 7.80 10.35 4.19
C PHE A 71 6.31 10.70 4.29
N ILE A 72 5.86 11.65 3.46
CA ILE A 72 4.45 12.01 3.33
C ILE A 72 3.99 11.83 1.89
N LEU A 73 2.76 11.39 1.70
CA LEU A 73 2.08 11.40 0.41
C LEU A 73 1.07 12.54 0.38
N VAL A 74 1.20 13.41 -0.63
CA VAL A 74 0.25 14.50 -0.88
C VAL A 74 -0.60 14.09 -2.07
N VAL A 75 -1.92 13.98 -1.86
CA VAL A 75 -2.89 13.60 -2.89
C VAL A 75 -3.82 14.78 -3.15
N GLY A 76 -3.84 15.26 -4.39
CA GLY A 76 -4.55 16.49 -4.77
C GLY A 76 -3.72 17.76 -4.59
N ASN A 77 -4.35 18.90 -4.84
CA ASN A 77 -3.83 20.24 -4.52
C ASN A 77 -4.54 20.80 -3.29
#